data_AF-A0A7W0X023-F1
#
_entry.id   AF-A0A7W0X023-F1
#
_cell.length_a   1.000
_cell.length_b   1.000
_cell.length_c   1.000
_cell.angle_alpha   90.00
_cell.angle_beta   90.00
_cell.angle_gamma   90.00
#
_symmetry.space_group_name_H-M   'P 1'
#
loop_
_entity.id
_entity.type
_entity.pdbx_description
1 polymer ?
#
loop_
_entity_poly.entity_id
_entity_poly.type
_entity_poly.pdbx_seq_one_letter_code
_entity_poly.pdbx_strand_id
1 'polypeptide(L)'
;MQYEQQQAALAIRRVFAGQTLPAALAAVDDGSPMRGRALVQELAYGVLRHWGRLDALTGALAAKPVSDPALAALIAVALYQIDHTHAPAFAIVDRAVDAAALIARPQAKPLVNAMLRRYLREREALNAEVAAASPVARWSYPRWWIGRVEADHPQHWEQILAAGNERPPLTVRVNLRLTTRGALLTRWNDADIAATGTGDFGIIVDPPHPVTLLPGYAEGLFSVQDLGAQLAARLLDVHANMRVLDACAAPGGKTTHLLETATIDLTALDNDATRLARVCENQKRLRLDQAPLRMLHGDAGEPVEWWDGRCFDRILVDVPCTASGVVRRHPDAKWLRRKTDIAAFARQQQRILGALWGVLARGGKLLYSTCSIFAEENERRIAGFLAECPDALRETITLAPEVARDGGQLLPSLRGGSHNQDGFFYALLRKA
;
A
#
# COMPACT_ATOMS: atom_id res chain seq x y z
N MET A 1 -14.60 23.30 -5.74
CA MET A 1 -14.01 22.45 -6.81
C MET A 1 -12.81 23.07 -7.54
N GLN A 2 -12.82 24.34 -7.95
CA GLN A 2 -11.66 24.94 -8.67
C GLN A 2 -10.37 24.83 -7.85
N TYR A 3 -10.45 25.19 -6.58
CA TYR A 3 -9.35 25.10 -5.65
C TYR A 3 -8.83 23.65 -5.49
N GLU A 4 -9.74 22.70 -5.38
CA GLU A 4 -9.43 21.28 -5.18
C GLU A 4 -8.77 20.67 -6.41
N GLN A 5 -9.21 21.05 -7.62
CA GLN A 5 -8.55 20.70 -8.87
C GLN A 5 -7.11 21.24 -8.92
N GLN A 6 -6.93 22.49 -8.48
CA GLN A 6 -5.63 23.12 -8.44
C GLN A 6 -4.67 22.41 -7.49
N GLN A 7 -5.08 22.16 -6.24
CA GLN A 7 -4.21 21.49 -5.28
C GLN A 7 -3.89 20.06 -5.67
N ALA A 8 -4.86 19.32 -6.23
CA ALA A 8 -4.60 17.98 -6.74
C ALA A 8 -3.55 18.00 -7.87
N ALA A 9 -3.68 18.91 -8.84
CA ALA A 9 -2.70 19.07 -9.92
C ALA A 9 -1.30 19.42 -9.40
N LEU A 10 -1.19 20.31 -8.41
CA LEU A 10 0.08 20.67 -7.78
C LEU A 10 0.70 19.49 -7.01
N ALA A 11 -0.11 18.69 -6.30
CA ALA A 11 0.35 17.48 -5.63
C ALA A 11 0.89 16.45 -6.64
N ILE A 12 0.16 16.20 -7.73
CA ILE A 12 0.57 15.28 -8.80
C ILE A 12 1.92 15.74 -9.41
N ARG A 13 2.07 17.04 -9.67
CA ARG A 13 3.33 17.61 -10.15
C ARG A 13 4.49 17.35 -9.18
N ARG A 14 4.26 17.52 -7.87
CA ARG A 14 5.26 17.21 -6.83
C ARG A 14 5.62 15.73 -6.80
N VAL A 15 4.65 14.84 -7.06
CA VAL A 15 4.90 13.39 -7.19
C VAL A 15 5.83 13.10 -8.36
N PHE A 16 5.55 13.66 -9.54
CA PHE A 16 6.46 13.50 -10.69
C PHE A 16 7.83 14.18 -10.51
N ALA A 17 7.95 15.11 -9.56
CA ALA A 17 9.22 15.68 -9.11
C ALA A 17 9.95 14.83 -8.04
N GLY A 18 9.42 13.65 -7.68
CA GLY A 18 10.06 12.68 -6.80
C GLY A 18 9.52 12.62 -5.36
N GLN A 19 8.47 13.38 -5.02
CA GLN A 19 7.85 13.29 -3.70
C GLN A 19 6.87 12.11 -3.62
N THR A 20 6.72 11.49 -2.45
CA THR A 20 5.61 10.56 -2.21
C THR A 20 4.30 11.33 -2.18
N LEU A 21 3.19 10.71 -2.57
CA LEU A 21 1.89 11.36 -2.60
C LEU A 21 1.45 11.92 -1.24
N PRO A 22 1.62 11.21 -0.10
CA PRO A 22 1.34 11.80 1.21
C PRO A 22 2.16 13.07 1.49
N ALA A 23 3.45 13.10 1.14
CA ALA A 23 4.29 14.29 1.32
C ALA A 23 3.88 15.42 0.37
N ALA A 24 3.55 15.09 -0.88
CA ALA A 24 3.07 16.04 -1.88
C ALA A 24 1.74 16.69 -1.46
N LEU A 25 0.81 15.89 -0.92
CA LEU A 25 -0.46 16.37 -0.37
C LEU A 25 -0.27 17.27 0.85
N ALA A 26 0.61 16.89 1.77
CA ALA A 26 0.95 17.73 2.93
C ALA A 26 1.59 19.06 2.51
N ALA A 27 2.41 19.07 1.46
CA ALA A 27 3.10 20.26 0.97
C ALA A 27 2.21 21.21 0.14
N VAL A 28 0.99 20.80 -0.20
CA VAL A 28 -0.03 21.64 -0.85
C VAL A 28 -1.21 21.91 0.07
N ASP A 29 -1.19 21.40 1.30
CA ASP A 29 -2.17 21.73 2.33
C ASP A 29 -1.93 23.17 2.77
N ASP A 30 -2.93 24.02 2.55
CA ASP A 30 -2.91 25.44 2.90
C ASP A 30 -3.81 25.77 4.11
N GLY A 31 -4.33 24.74 4.79
CA GLY A 31 -5.28 24.94 5.89
C GLY A 31 -6.75 24.92 5.50
N SER A 32 -7.10 24.59 4.25
CA SER A 32 -8.49 24.50 3.81
C SER A 32 -9.36 23.52 4.63
N PRO A 33 -10.69 23.74 4.72
CA PRO A 33 -11.59 22.91 5.52
C PRO A 33 -11.53 21.43 5.17
N MET A 34 -11.85 20.57 6.14
CA MET A 34 -11.76 19.10 6.02
C MET A 34 -12.44 18.51 4.77
N ARG A 35 -13.57 19.11 4.32
CA ARG A 35 -14.28 18.70 3.10
C ARG A 35 -13.46 18.93 1.82
N GLY A 36 -12.68 20.01 1.74
CA GLY A 36 -11.81 20.29 0.60
C GLY A 36 -10.65 19.29 0.52
N ARG A 37 -10.06 18.95 1.66
CA ARG A 37 -8.95 17.99 1.75
C ARG A 37 -9.33 16.60 1.25
N ALA A 38 -10.51 16.10 1.65
CA ALA A 38 -10.98 14.78 1.21
C ALA A 38 -11.12 14.70 -0.32
N LEU A 39 -11.66 15.75 -0.96
CA LEU A 39 -11.75 15.80 -2.41
C LEU A 39 -10.37 15.91 -3.07
N VAL A 40 -9.47 16.77 -2.57
CA VAL A 40 -8.10 16.87 -3.09
C VAL A 40 -7.38 15.52 -3.06
N GLN A 41 -7.52 14.78 -1.96
CA GLN A 41 -6.98 13.42 -1.82
C GLN A 41 -7.60 12.48 -2.85
N GLU A 42 -8.94 12.41 -2.92
CA GLU A 42 -9.66 11.58 -3.89
C GLU A 42 -9.18 11.82 -5.33
N LEU A 43 -9.02 13.10 -5.73
CA LEU A 43 -8.53 13.48 -7.05
C LEU A 43 -7.08 13.06 -7.27
N ALA A 44 -6.17 13.37 -6.33
CA ALA A 44 -4.75 13.07 -6.50
C ALA A 44 -4.47 11.56 -6.54
N TYR A 45 -5.09 10.78 -5.63
CA TYR A 45 -4.98 9.32 -5.63
C TYR A 45 -5.61 8.72 -6.89
N GLY A 46 -6.79 9.20 -7.28
CA GLY A 46 -7.50 8.73 -8.47
C GLY A 46 -6.73 8.98 -9.76
N VAL A 47 -6.20 10.19 -9.94
CA VAL A 47 -5.41 10.54 -11.12
C VAL A 47 -4.13 9.71 -11.19
N LEU A 48 -3.38 9.56 -10.11
CA LEU A 48 -2.18 8.71 -10.12
C LEU A 48 -2.52 7.23 -10.36
N ARG A 49 -3.68 6.76 -9.88
CA ARG A 49 -4.17 5.40 -10.16
C ARG A 49 -4.43 5.19 -11.65
N HIS A 50 -4.98 6.18 -12.34
CA HIS A 50 -5.32 6.07 -13.77
C HIS A 50 -4.40 6.89 -14.70
N TRP A 51 -3.20 7.28 -14.22
CA TRP A 51 -2.37 8.26 -14.89
C TRP A 51 -2.00 7.85 -16.31
N GLY A 52 -1.62 6.59 -16.55
CA GLY A 52 -1.26 6.13 -17.90
C GLY A 52 -2.38 6.34 -18.92
N ARG A 53 -3.65 6.17 -18.51
CA ARG A 53 -4.81 6.47 -19.36
C ARG A 53 -5.03 7.96 -19.52
N LEU A 54 -5.01 8.71 -18.42
CA LEU A 54 -5.30 10.15 -18.40
C LEU A 54 -4.24 10.97 -19.14
N ASP A 55 -2.98 10.56 -19.06
CA ASP A 55 -1.86 11.14 -19.81
C ASP A 55 -2.02 10.87 -21.31
N ALA A 56 -2.37 9.64 -21.70
CA ALA A 56 -2.65 9.30 -23.10
C ALA A 56 -3.84 10.10 -23.67
N LEU A 57 -4.92 10.26 -22.88
CA LEU A 57 -6.05 11.12 -23.25
C LEU A 57 -5.63 12.58 -23.39
N THR A 58 -4.81 13.10 -22.47
CA THR A 58 -4.29 14.46 -22.52
C THR A 58 -3.48 14.69 -23.81
N GLY A 59 -2.67 13.71 -24.20
CA GLY A 59 -1.95 13.71 -25.48
C GLY A 59 -2.86 13.68 -26.70
N ALA A 60 -3.85 12.77 -26.74
CA ALA A 60 -4.77 12.61 -27.87
C ALA A 60 -5.71 13.83 -28.08
N LEU A 61 -6.02 14.53 -27.00
CA LEU A 61 -6.86 15.74 -27.03
C LEU A 61 -6.11 16.98 -27.52
N ALA A 62 -4.78 17.01 -27.37
CA ALA A 62 -3.97 18.19 -27.65
C ALA A 62 -3.46 18.21 -29.09
N ALA A 63 -3.64 19.33 -29.81
CA ALA A 63 -3.08 19.50 -31.15
C ALA A 63 -1.53 19.60 -31.15
N LYS A 64 -0.96 20.02 -30.02
CA LYS A 64 0.48 20.04 -29.73
C LYS A 64 0.70 19.52 -28.32
N PRO A 65 1.83 18.88 -28.01
CA PRO A 65 2.13 18.41 -26.66
C PRO A 65 1.97 19.52 -25.62
N VAL A 66 1.26 19.22 -24.52
CA VAL A 66 1.11 20.14 -23.39
C VAL A 66 2.41 20.11 -22.59
N SER A 67 3.28 21.10 -22.83
CA SER A 67 4.64 21.13 -22.25
C SER A 67 4.69 21.53 -20.78
N ASP A 68 3.67 22.22 -20.27
CA ASP A 68 3.57 22.61 -18.86
C ASP A 68 3.03 21.42 -18.04
N PRO A 69 3.84 20.81 -17.15
CA PRO A 69 3.42 19.65 -16.37
C PRO A 69 2.25 19.94 -15.42
N ALA A 70 2.15 21.18 -14.94
CA ALA A 70 1.08 21.58 -14.02
C ALA A 70 -0.26 21.70 -14.78
N LEU A 71 -0.21 22.20 -16.01
CA LEU A 71 -1.37 22.25 -16.90
C LEU A 71 -1.81 20.84 -17.35
N ALA A 72 -0.86 19.98 -17.70
CA ALA A 72 -1.14 18.58 -18.05
C ALA A 72 -1.80 17.84 -16.87
N ALA A 73 -1.26 18.01 -15.66
CA ALA A 73 -1.85 17.44 -14.44
C ALA A 73 -3.27 17.98 -14.19
N LEU A 74 -3.53 19.27 -14.41
CA LEU A 74 -4.87 19.85 -14.27
C LEU A 74 -5.87 19.24 -15.26
N ILE A 75 -5.47 19.05 -16.52
CA ILE A 75 -6.31 18.40 -17.54
C ILE A 75 -6.61 16.96 -17.10
N ALA A 76 -5.59 16.21 -16.66
CA ALA A 76 -5.77 14.85 -16.15
C ALA A 76 -6.73 14.78 -14.95
N VAL A 77 -6.65 15.76 -14.02
CA VAL A 77 -7.61 15.89 -12.91
C VAL A 77 -9.04 16.09 -13.40
N ALA A 78 -9.24 17.00 -14.36
CA ALA A 78 -10.58 17.26 -14.90
C ALA A 78 -11.14 16.04 -15.66
N LEU A 79 -10.31 15.35 -16.43
CA LEU A 79 -10.68 14.10 -17.10
C LEU A 79 -11.08 13.01 -16.09
N TYR A 80 -10.27 12.81 -15.03
CA TYR A 80 -10.59 11.88 -13.95
C TYR A 80 -11.95 12.20 -13.32
N GLN A 81 -12.22 13.47 -13.03
CA GLN A 81 -13.50 13.88 -12.46
C GLN A 81 -14.69 13.59 -13.35
N ILE A 82 -14.58 13.87 -14.64
CA ILE A 82 -15.63 13.57 -15.63
C ILE A 82 -15.95 12.08 -15.63
N ASP A 83 -14.94 11.23 -15.43
CA ASP A 83 -15.09 9.78 -15.51
C ASP A 83 -15.50 9.08 -14.21
N HIS A 84 -15.01 9.56 -13.07
CA HIS A 84 -15.04 8.81 -11.82
C HIS A 84 -15.78 9.53 -10.69
N THR A 85 -16.34 10.71 -10.93
CA THR A 85 -17.10 11.46 -9.92
C THR A 85 -18.51 11.79 -10.40
N HIS A 86 -19.38 12.16 -9.46
CA HIS A 86 -20.78 12.48 -9.74
C HIS A 86 -21.03 13.97 -10.01
N ALA A 87 -19.99 14.79 -10.07
CA ALA A 87 -20.15 16.23 -10.32
C ALA A 87 -20.58 16.48 -11.78
N PRO A 88 -21.45 17.47 -12.05
CA PRO A 88 -21.87 17.80 -13.42
C PRO A 88 -20.67 18.15 -14.31
N ALA A 89 -20.60 17.55 -15.50
CA ALA A 89 -19.48 17.72 -16.42
C ALA A 89 -19.17 19.19 -16.77
N PHE A 90 -20.21 20.00 -17.05
CA PHE A 90 -20.01 21.43 -17.35
C PHE A 90 -19.35 22.18 -16.19
N ALA A 91 -19.74 21.86 -14.95
CA ALA A 91 -19.16 22.47 -13.76
C ALA A 91 -17.70 22.05 -13.57
N ILE A 92 -17.35 20.79 -13.87
CA ILE A 92 -15.95 20.34 -13.83
C ILE A 92 -15.10 21.12 -14.84
N VAL A 93 -15.61 21.30 -16.06
CA VAL A 93 -14.92 22.04 -17.13
C VAL A 93 -14.72 23.50 -16.75
N ASP A 94 -15.78 24.19 -16.31
CA ASP A 94 -15.70 25.62 -15.94
C ASP A 94 -14.66 25.84 -14.84
N ARG A 95 -14.64 24.96 -13.82
CA ARG A 95 -13.67 25.03 -12.72
C ARG A 95 -12.25 24.75 -13.17
N ALA A 96 -12.06 23.81 -14.10
CA ALA A 96 -10.73 23.50 -14.65
C ALA A 96 -10.20 24.67 -15.50
N VAL A 97 -11.07 25.33 -16.27
CA VAL A 97 -10.74 26.54 -17.04
C VAL A 97 -10.32 27.66 -16.10
N ASP A 98 -11.04 27.89 -15.00
CA ASP A 98 -10.66 28.91 -14.04
C ASP A 98 -9.35 28.58 -13.31
N ALA A 99 -9.12 27.32 -12.95
CA ALA A 99 -7.87 26.86 -12.35
C ALA A 99 -6.67 26.99 -13.30
N ALA A 100 -6.86 26.84 -14.62
CA ALA A 100 -5.79 26.90 -15.60
C ALA A 100 -5.05 28.25 -15.61
N ALA A 101 -5.77 29.35 -15.38
CA ALA A 101 -5.18 30.68 -15.31
C ALA A 101 -4.30 30.88 -14.07
N LEU A 102 -4.59 30.18 -12.97
CA LEU A 102 -3.86 30.26 -11.71
C LEU A 102 -2.62 29.36 -11.67
N ILE A 103 -2.69 28.20 -12.33
CA ILE A 103 -1.62 27.20 -12.31
C ILE A 103 -0.56 27.42 -13.38
N ALA A 104 -0.99 27.87 -14.56
CA ALA A 104 -0.12 28.08 -15.70
C ALA A 104 -0.12 29.55 -16.09
N ARG A 105 -1.02 29.94 -17.01
CA ARG A 105 -1.13 31.30 -17.53
C ARG A 105 -2.55 31.55 -18.05
N PRO A 106 -3.05 32.80 -18.05
CA PRO A 106 -4.40 33.11 -18.53
C PRO A 106 -4.71 32.60 -19.95
N GLN A 107 -3.70 32.54 -20.82
CA GLN A 107 -3.83 32.06 -22.21
C GLN A 107 -4.06 30.54 -22.31
N ALA A 108 -3.95 29.79 -21.20
CA ALA A 108 -4.26 28.37 -21.16
C ALA A 108 -5.77 28.09 -21.10
N LYS A 109 -6.59 29.08 -20.70
CA LYS A 109 -8.06 28.93 -20.56
C LYS A 109 -8.74 28.36 -21.82
N PRO A 110 -8.51 28.93 -23.04
CA PRO A 110 -9.17 28.44 -24.24
C PRO A 110 -8.75 27.01 -24.61
N LEU A 111 -7.49 26.65 -24.37
CA LEU A 111 -6.95 25.31 -24.62
C LEU A 111 -7.65 24.27 -23.74
N VAL A 112 -7.69 24.50 -22.42
CA VAL A 112 -8.34 23.59 -21.47
C VAL A 112 -9.81 23.43 -21.80
N ASN A 113 -10.52 24.54 -22.07
CA ASN A 113 -11.92 24.50 -22.45
C ASN A 113 -12.13 23.68 -23.74
N ALA A 114 -11.32 23.90 -24.77
CA ALA A 114 -11.42 23.20 -26.04
C ALA A 114 -11.17 21.69 -25.88
N MET A 115 -10.11 21.31 -25.16
CA MET A 115 -9.75 19.90 -24.90
C MET A 115 -10.85 19.17 -24.12
N LEU A 116 -11.33 19.75 -23.01
CA LEU A 116 -12.34 19.10 -22.19
C LEU A 116 -13.71 19.07 -22.88
N ARG A 117 -14.10 20.10 -23.63
CA ARG A 117 -15.34 20.07 -24.42
C ARG A 117 -15.26 19.06 -25.57
N ARG A 118 -14.09 18.88 -26.18
CA ARG A 118 -13.86 17.81 -27.16
C ARG A 118 -14.02 16.44 -26.50
N TYR A 119 -13.39 16.24 -25.35
CA TYR A 119 -13.53 15.01 -24.58
C TYR A 119 -14.99 14.67 -24.29
N LEU A 120 -15.80 15.64 -23.85
CA LEU A 120 -17.23 15.40 -23.59
C LEU A 120 -18.03 14.94 -24.82
N ARG A 121 -17.63 15.34 -26.04
CA ARG A 121 -18.29 14.91 -27.28
C ARG A 121 -17.80 13.56 -27.78
N GLU A 122 -16.52 13.26 -27.58
CA GLU A 122 -15.81 12.11 -28.17
C GLU A 122 -15.43 11.06 -27.10
N ARG A 123 -16.03 11.12 -25.91
CA ARG A 123 -15.60 10.41 -24.69
C ARG A 123 -15.38 8.92 -24.89
N GLU A 124 -16.39 8.21 -25.38
CA GLU A 124 -16.33 6.75 -25.58
C GLU A 124 -15.26 6.36 -26.61
N ALA A 125 -15.25 7.04 -27.75
CA ALA A 125 -14.31 6.77 -28.83
C ALA A 125 -12.85 6.99 -28.40
N LEU A 126 -12.56 8.14 -27.75
CA LEU A 126 -11.22 8.46 -27.26
C LEU A 126 -10.75 7.45 -26.20
N ASN A 127 -11.63 7.05 -25.29
CA ASN A 127 -11.29 6.07 -24.25
C ASN A 127 -10.96 4.69 -24.82
N ALA A 128 -11.69 4.26 -25.85
CA ALA A 128 -11.42 3.00 -26.55
C ALA A 128 -10.12 3.09 -27.35
N GLU A 129 -9.92 4.19 -28.08
CA GLU A 129 -8.73 4.43 -28.90
C GLU A 129 -7.43 4.41 -28.07
N VAL A 130 -7.36 5.19 -26.99
CA VAL A 130 -6.13 5.26 -26.18
C VAL A 130 -5.84 3.93 -25.48
N ALA A 131 -6.87 3.22 -25.03
CA ALA A 131 -6.71 1.91 -24.38
C ALA A 131 -6.22 0.85 -25.38
N ALA A 132 -6.65 0.91 -26.64
CA ALA A 132 -6.17 0.01 -27.68
C ALA A 132 -4.74 0.34 -28.14
N ALA A 133 -4.36 1.63 -28.12
CA ALA A 133 -3.07 2.10 -28.64
C ALA A 133 -1.86 1.74 -27.76
N SER A 134 -2.04 1.58 -26.45
CA SER A 134 -0.92 1.36 -25.53
C SER A 134 -1.28 0.53 -24.30
N PRO A 135 -0.48 -0.50 -23.95
CA PRO A 135 -0.61 -1.20 -22.68
C PRO A 135 -0.50 -0.27 -21.46
N VAL A 136 0.29 0.81 -21.56
CA VAL A 136 0.43 1.81 -20.49
C VAL A 136 -0.88 2.55 -20.27
N ALA A 137 -1.61 2.88 -21.34
CA ALA A 137 -2.91 3.53 -21.25
C ALA A 137 -3.99 2.56 -20.77
N ARG A 138 -4.00 1.32 -21.30
CA ARG A 138 -4.95 0.28 -20.90
C ARG A 138 -4.85 -0.06 -19.41
N TRP A 139 -3.64 -0.32 -18.95
CA TRP A 139 -3.40 -0.82 -17.59
C TRP A 139 -3.01 0.28 -16.62
N SER A 140 -2.65 1.48 -17.05
CA SER A 140 -2.16 2.55 -16.15
C SER A 140 -0.97 2.13 -15.28
N TYR A 141 -0.01 1.42 -15.89
CA TYR A 141 1.30 1.08 -15.33
C TYR A 141 2.40 1.41 -16.33
N PRO A 142 3.64 1.72 -15.90
CA PRO A 142 4.76 1.80 -16.80
C PRO A 142 5.00 0.49 -17.55
N ARG A 143 5.50 0.59 -18.79
CA ARG A 143 5.76 -0.59 -19.65
C ARG A 143 6.68 -1.62 -18.99
N TRP A 144 7.70 -1.16 -18.26
CA TRP A 144 8.63 -2.06 -17.57
C TRP A 144 7.94 -2.86 -16.45
N TRP A 145 6.94 -2.26 -15.80
CA TRP A 145 6.19 -2.90 -14.72
C TRP A 145 5.27 -3.97 -15.29
N ILE A 146 4.52 -3.62 -16.34
CA ILE A 146 3.63 -4.56 -17.05
C ILE A 146 4.42 -5.82 -17.47
N GLY A 147 5.52 -5.63 -18.20
CA GLY A 147 6.35 -6.75 -18.67
C GLY A 147 6.96 -7.56 -17.54
N ARG A 148 7.20 -6.97 -16.36
CA ARG A 148 7.68 -7.71 -15.19
C ARG A 148 6.57 -8.57 -14.57
N VAL A 149 5.36 -8.02 -14.42
CA VAL A 149 4.22 -8.77 -13.88
C VAL A 149 3.82 -9.90 -14.84
N GLU A 150 3.84 -9.66 -16.15
CA GLU A 150 3.62 -10.71 -17.17
C GLU A 150 4.63 -11.86 -17.04
N ALA A 151 5.91 -11.53 -16.84
CA ALA A 151 6.97 -12.52 -16.73
C ALA A 151 6.92 -13.31 -15.40
N ASP A 152 6.65 -12.62 -14.29
CA ASP A 152 6.64 -13.25 -12.96
C ASP A 152 5.30 -13.96 -12.65
N HIS A 153 4.18 -13.54 -13.27
CA HIS A 153 2.81 -14.06 -13.02
C HIS A 153 2.01 -14.31 -14.30
N PRO A 154 2.48 -15.17 -15.22
CA PRO A 154 1.89 -15.31 -16.57
C PRO A 154 0.41 -15.71 -16.58
N GLN A 155 -0.07 -16.38 -15.54
CA GLN A 155 -1.48 -16.82 -15.43
C GLN A 155 -2.40 -15.76 -14.80
N HIS A 156 -1.84 -14.78 -14.07
CA HIS A 156 -2.62 -13.87 -13.22
C HIS A 156 -2.33 -12.38 -13.48
N TRP A 157 -1.42 -12.05 -14.40
CA TRP A 157 -0.93 -10.68 -14.58
C TRP A 157 -2.03 -9.65 -14.82
N GLU A 158 -3.04 -9.95 -15.65
CA GLU A 158 -4.17 -9.04 -15.91
C GLU A 158 -4.96 -8.74 -14.64
N GLN A 159 -5.25 -9.76 -13.84
CA GLN A 159 -5.95 -9.62 -12.56
C GLN A 159 -5.14 -8.79 -11.58
N ILE A 160 -3.83 -9.01 -11.49
CA ILE A 160 -2.92 -8.27 -10.61
C ILE A 160 -2.94 -6.78 -10.96
N LEU A 161 -2.80 -6.45 -12.26
CA LEU A 161 -2.82 -5.05 -12.71
C LEU A 161 -4.20 -4.41 -12.50
N ALA A 162 -5.29 -5.15 -12.77
CA ALA A 162 -6.66 -4.70 -12.53
C ALA A 162 -6.91 -4.39 -11.05
N ALA A 163 -6.59 -5.32 -10.15
CA ALA A 163 -6.76 -5.16 -8.71
C ALA A 163 -5.94 -4.00 -8.14
N GLY A 164 -4.72 -3.78 -8.65
CA GLY A 164 -3.91 -2.63 -8.28
C GLY A 164 -4.47 -1.26 -8.74
N ASN A 165 -5.44 -1.26 -9.65
CA ASN A 165 -6.19 -0.08 -10.09
C ASN A 165 -7.59 0.04 -9.46
N GLU A 166 -7.92 -0.77 -8.46
CA GLU A 166 -9.14 -0.59 -7.69
C GLU A 166 -8.93 0.37 -6.51
N ARG A 167 -10.05 0.81 -5.91
CA ARG A 167 -10.01 1.48 -4.61
C ARG A 167 -9.70 0.42 -3.53
N PRO A 168 -8.75 0.69 -2.62
CA PRO A 168 -8.42 -0.28 -1.59
C PRO A 168 -9.57 -0.38 -0.56
N PRO A 169 -9.87 -1.58 -0.03
CA PRO A 169 -10.82 -1.72 1.06
C PRO A 169 -10.28 -1.11 2.35
N LEU A 170 -11.19 -0.59 3.19
CA LEU A 170 -10.89 -0.30 4.58
C LEU A 170 -10.96 -1.60 5.38
N THR A 171 -9.81 -2.21 5.61
CA THR A 171 -9.68 -3.42 6.41
C THR A 171 -9.14 -3.09 7.78
N VAL A 172 -9.80 -3.61 8.81
CA VAL A 172 -9.31 -3.55 10.19
C VAL A 172 -8.95 -4.95 10.71
N ARG A 173 -8.06 -4.97 11.70
CA ARG A 173 -7.77 -6.13 12.55
C ARG A 173 -8.41 -5.89 13.92
N VAL A 174 -9.24 -6.82 14.37
CA VAL A 174 -9.85 -6.77 15.71
C VAL A 174 -8.81 -7.10 16.77
N ASN A 175 -8.74 -6.28 17.83
CA ASN A 175 -7.91 -6.57 18.99
C ASN A 175 -8.62 -7.59 19.89
N LEU A 176 -8.28 -8.87 19.69
CA LEU A 176 -8.89 -9.99 20.41
C LEU A 176 -8.58 -10.04 21.91
N ARG A 177 -7.64 -9.21 22.41
CA ARG A 177 -7.42 -9.05 23.86
C ARG A 177 -8.51 -8.25 24.55
N LEU A 178 -9.23 -7.40 23.80
CA LEU A 178 -10.22 -6.46 24.34
C LEU A 178 -11.65 -6.75 23.90
N THR A 179 -11.85 -7.35 22.73
CA THR A 179 -13.18 -7.60 22.18
C THR A 179 -13.20 -8.81 21.26
N THR A 180 -14.37 -9.13 20.70
CA THR A 180 -14.53 -10.17 19.67
C THR A 180 -14.99 -9.54 18.36
N ARG A 181 -14.74 -10.23 17.24
CA ARG A 181 -15.24 -9.81 15.93
C ARG A 181 -16.76 -9.64 15.92
N GLY A 182 -17.48 -10.56 16.55
CA GLY A 182 -18.95 -10.50 16.63
C GLY A 182 -19.44 -9.26 17.38
N ALA A 183 -18.86 -8.96 18.55
CA ALA A 183 -19.23 -7.79 19.33
C ALA A 183 -18.97 -6.47 18.58
N LEU A 184 -17.85 -6.36 17.86
CA LEU A 184 -17.54 -5.17 17.09
C LEU A 184 -18.47 -5.01 15.87
N LEU A 185 -18.81 -6.11 15.18
CA LEU A 185 -19.78 -6.11 14.09
C LEU A 185 -21.18 -5.69 14.57
N THR A 186 -21.66 -6.21 15.70
CA THR A 186 -22.93 -5.76 16.30
C THR A 186 -22.89 -4.27 16.62
N ARG A 187 -21.82 -3.79 17.27
CA ARG A 187 -21.67 -2.37 17.60
C ARG A 187 -21.67 -1.46 16.37
N TRP A 188 -21.08 -1.90 15.26
CA TRP A 188 -21.08 -1.14 14.01
C TRP A 188 -22.42 -1.21 13.30
N ASN A 189 -23.11 -2.35 13.32
CA ASN A 189 -24.47 -2.47 12.80
C ASN A 189 -25.43 -1.53 13.55
N ASP A 190 -25.35 -1.45 14.88
CA ASP A 190 -26.17 -0.56 15.71
C ASP A 190 -25.87 0.94 15.46
N ALA A 191 -24.73 1.24 14.83
CA ALA A 191 -24.32 2.58 14.42
C ALA A 191 -24.50 2.83 12.90
N ASP A 192 -25.26 1.97 12.21
CA ASP A 192 -25.49 2.02 10.76
C ASP A 192 -24.22 1.96 9.89
N ILE A 193 -23.17 1.30 10.39
CA ILE A 193 -21.90 1.09 9.68
C ILE A 193 -21.89 -0.33 9.10
N ALA A 194 -22.04 -0.41 7.78
CA ALA A 194 -21.96 -1.66 7.04
C ALA A 194 -20.53 -2.24 7.06
N ALA A 195 -20.40 -3.46 7.55
CA ALA A 195 -19.12 -4.15 7.67
C ALA A 195 -19.29 -5.67 7.58
N THR A 196 -18.24 -6.38 7.15
CA THR A 196 -18.26 -7.84 6.97
C THR A 196 -17.00 -8.46 7.54
N GLY A 197 -17.16 -9.50 8.38
CA GLY A 197 -16.05 -10.27 8.92
C GLY A 197 -15.33 -11.09 7.83
N THR A 198 -14.01 -11.16 7.89
CA THR A 198 -13.18 -11.85 6.90
C THR A 198 -11.87 -12.31 7.54
N GLY A 199 -11.26 -13.38 7.01
CA GLY A 199 -10.08 -14.01 7.60
C GLY A 199 -10.27 -14.39 9.08
N ASP A 200 -9.15 -14.50 9.80
CA ASP A 200 -9.13 -14.89 11.21
C ASP A 200 -9.54 -13.72 12.13
N PHE A 201 -9.05 -12.52 11.83
CA PHE A 201 -9.14 -11.33 12.70
C PHE A 201 -9.78 -10.12 12.01
N GLY A 202 -10.06 -10.23 10.71
CA GLY A 202 -10.36 -9.11 9.85
C GLY A 202 -11.82 -8.70 9.84
N ILE A 203 -12.05 -7.40 9.62
CA ILE A 203 -13.34 -6.86 9.20
C ILE A 203 -13.08 -5.87 8.05
N ILE A 204 -13.88 -5.96 6.99
CA ILE A 204 -13.92 -4.96 5.91
C ILE A 204 -15.11 -4.03 6.19
N VAL A 205 -14.85 -2.72 6.16
CA VAL A 205 -15.86 -1.67 6.26
C VAL A 205 -16.12 -1.12 4.86
N ASP A 206 -17.38 -1.19 4.41
CA ASP A 206 -17.79 -0.77 3.07
C ASP A 206 -19.19 -0.11 3.12
N PRO A 207 -19.33 1.19 2.80
CA PRO A 207 -18.30 2.10 2.30
C PRO A 207 -17.21 2.43 3.34
N PRO A 208 -15.99 2.79 2.90
CA PRO A 208 -14.93 3.24 3.81
C PRO A 208 -15.34 4.45 4.64
N HIS A 209 -15.00 4.44 5.92
CA HIS A 209 -15.24 5.54 6.86
C HIS A 209 -13.92 6.14 7.37
N PRO A 210 -13.88 7.41 7.80
CA PRO A 210 -12.75 7.94 8.55
C PRO A 210 -12.54 7.11 9.81
N VAL A 211 -11.38 6.46 9.89
CA VAL A 211 -11.11 5.42 10.90
C VAL A 211 -11.22 5.96 12.33
N THR A 212 -10.84 7.22 12.55
CA THR A 212 -10.93 7.88 13.85
C THR A 212 -12.37 8.07 14.34
N LEU A 213 -13.35 7.99 13.44
CA LEU A 213 -14.78 8.13 13.75
C LEU A 213 -15.48 6.78 13.92
N LEU A 214 -14.81 5.67 13.62
CA LEU A 214 -15.38 4.34 13.82
C LEU A 214 -15.48 4.02 15.32
N PRO A 215 -16.66 3.60 15.84
CA PRO A 215 -16.82 3.21 17.24
C PRO A 215 -15.79 2.15 17.64
N GLY A 216 -15.06 2.37 18.74
CA GLY A 216 -14.00 1.48 19.22
C GLY A 216 -12.57 1.89 18.85
N TYR A 217 -12.35 2.87 17.95
CA TYR A 217 -11.00 3.26 17.52
C TYR A 217 -10.15 3.80 18.68
N ALA A 218 -10.69 4.80 19.40
CA ALA A 218 -10.03 5.44 20.54
C ALA A 218 -9.92 4.50 21.76
N GLU A 219 -10.78 3.49 21.84
CA GLU A 219 -10.77 2.48 22.88
C GLU A 219 -9.71 1.40 22.65
N GLY A 220 -9.13 1.33 21.44
CA GLY A 220 -8.12 0.33 21.09
C GLY A 220 -8.69 -1.00 20.62
N LEU A 221 -9.98 -1.07 20.29
CA LEU A 221 -10.67 -2.32 19.96
C LEU A 221 -10.26 -2.91 18.61
N PHE A 222 -9.63 -2.10 17.75
CA PHE A 222 -9.11 -2.54 16.46
C PHE A 222 -7.96 -1.65 15.97
N SER A 223 -7.27 -2.10 14.93
CA SER A 223 -6.28 -1.34 14.17
C SER A 223 -6.54 -1.46 12.67
N VAL A 224 -6.03 -0.52 11.86
CA VAL A 224 -6.11 -0.63 10.38
C VAL A 224 -4.97 -1.50 9.92
N GLN A 225 -5.28 -2.59 9.23
CA GLN A 225 -4.27 -3.48 8.66
C GLN A 225 -4.88 -4.28 7.52
N ASP A 226 -4.19 -4.35 6.39
CA ASP A 226 -4.58 -5.21 5.27
C ASP A 226 -4.65 -6.69 5.68
N LEU A 227 -5.56 -7.46 5.09
CA LEU A 227 -5.73 -8.88 5.43
C LEU A 227 -4.46 -9.68 5.14
N GLY A 228 -3.76 -9.38 4.06
CA GLY A 228 -2.50 -10.04 3.72
C GLY A 228 -1.48 -9.84 4.83
N ALA A 229 -1.37 -8.62 5.37
CA ALA A 229 -0.47 -8.29 6.48
C ALA A 229 -0.89 -8.91 7.83
N GLN A 230 -2.17 -9.25 8.03
CA GLN A 230 -2.66 -9.89 9.25
C GLN A 230 -2.15 -11.33 9.38
N LEU A 231 -1.83 -12.02 8.28
CA LEU A 231 -1.35 -13.41 8.33
C LEU A 231 -0.01 -13.58 9.04
N ALA A 232 0.83 -12.54 9.08
CA ALA A 232 2.19 -12.64 9.59
C ALA A 232 2.31 -13.23 11.01
N ALA A 233 1.51 -12.72 11.96
CA ALA A 233 1.58 -13.17 13.34
C ALA A 233 1.17 -14.65 13.50
N ARG A 234 0.12 -15.08 12.77
CA ARG A 234 -0.32 -16.47 12.75
C ARG A 234 0.74 -17.40 12.16
N LEU A 235 1.34 -16.99 11.03
CA LEU A 235 2.35 -17.80 10.33
C LEU A 235 3.65 -17.94 11.11
N LEU A 236 4.03 -16.93 11.90
CA LEU A 236 5.24 -16.99 12.71
C LEU A 236 5.13 -17.99 13.87
N ASP A 237 3.92 -18.33 14.30
CA ASP A 237 3.67 -19.35 15.32
C ASP A 237 4.41 -19.03 16.63
N VAL A 238 4.02 -17.90 17.24
CA VAL A 238 4.56 -17.40 18.51
C VAL A 238 3.80 -18.00 19.71
N HIS A 239 4.53 -18.27 20.79
CA HIS A 239 3.98 -18.78 22.05
C HIS A 239 4.48 -17.99 23.25
N ALA A 240 3.82 -18.18 24.40
CA ALA A 240 4.17 -17.47 25.62
C ALA A 240 5.65 -17.67 26.00
N ASN A 241 6.26 -16.61 26.51
CA ASN A 241 7.66 -16.56 26.98
C ASN A 241 8.73 -16.75 25.90
N MET A 242 8.37 -16.78 24.62
CA MET A 242 9.35 -16.72 23.53
C MET A 242 9.98 -15.34 23.43
N ARG A 243 11.25 -15.31 23.05
CA ARG A 243 11.96 -14.10 22.66
C ARG A 243 11.82 -13.87 21.16
N VAL A 244 11.15 -12.77 20.81
CA VAL A 244 10.70 -12.49 19.45
C VAL A 244 11.31 -11.19 18.96
N LEU A 245 11.76 -11.18 17.71
CA LEU A 245 12.17 -9.97 17.00
C LEU A 245 11.15 -9.64 15.91
N ASP A 246 10.68 -8.40 15.88
CA ASP A 246 10.04 -7.80 14.71
C ASP A 246 11.05 -6.82 14.09
N ALA A 247 11.65 -7.21 12.97
CA ALA A 247 12.65 -6.44 12.26
C ALA A 247 12.00 -5.65 11.12
N CYS A 248 12.40 -4.38 10.98
CA CYS A 248 11.74 -3.38 10.12
C CYS A 248 10.29 -3.11 10.58
N ALA A 249 10.11 -3.00 11.90
CA ALA A 249 8.82 -3.06 12.57
C ALA A 249 7.88 -1.89 12.26
N ALA A 250 8.40 -0.71 11.93
CA ALA A 250 7.56 0.48 11.87
C ALA A 250 6.63 0.47 10.64
N PRO A 251 5.35 0.90 10.77
CA PRO A 251 4.77 1.65 11.87
C PRO A 251 4.15 0.81 13.01
N GLY A 252 4.43 -0.50 13.08
CA GLY A 252 4.07 -1.33 14.25
C GLY A 252 2.79 -2.16 14.10
N GLY A 253 2.23 -2.24 12.88
CA GLY A 253 1.02 -3.04 12.64
C GLY A 253 1.24 -4.51 12.96
N LYS A 254 2.36 -5.10 12.52
CA LYS A 254 2.68 -6.50 12.81
C LYS A 254 3.19 -6.68 14.26
N THR A 255 3.97 -5.73 14.78
CA THR A 255 4.40 -5.69 16.19
C THR A 255 3.23 -5.81 17.16
N THR A 256 2.21 -4.95 16.98
CA THR A 256 1.02 -4.96 17.85
C THR A 256 0.21 -6.25 17.68
N HIS A 257 0.20 -6.84 16.49
CA HIS A 257 -0.46 -8.14 16.27
C HIS A 257 0.22 -9.28 17.04
N LEU A 258 1.56 -9.30 17.07
CA LEU A 258 2.31 -10.30 17.84
C LEU A 258 1.99 -10.19 19.34
N LEU A 259 1.90 -8.97 19.87
CA LEU A 259 1.51 -8.71 21.26
C LEU A 259 0.05 -9.09 21.55
N GLU A 260 -0.85 -8.91 20.58
CA GLU A 260 -2.24 -9.37 20.68
C GLU A 260 -2.33 -10.91 20.73
N THR A 261 -1.40 -11.62 20.09
CA THR A 261 -1.45 -13.08 19.93
C THR A 261 -0.92 -13.83 21.15
N ALA A 262 0.19 -13.39 21.74
CA ALA A 262 0.83 -14.10 22.85
C ALA A 262 1.56 -13.14 23.80
N THR A 263 1.82 -13.59 25.04
CA THR A 263 2.67 -12.87 25.98
C THR A 263 4.13 -13.24 25.72
N ILE A 264 4.85 -12.39 25.00
CA ILE A 264 6.20 -12.64 24.47
C ILE A 264 7.16 -11.53 24.88
N ASP A 265 8.46 -11.83 24.95
CA ASP A 265 9.52 -10.82 25.06
C ASP A 265 9.84 -10.28 23.66
N LEU A 266 9.18 -9.18 23.27
CA LEU A 266 9.25 -8.66 21.91
C LEU A 266 10.26 -7.52 21.80
N THR A 267 11.16 -7.62 20.83
CA THR A 267 11.99 -6.50 20.36
C THR A 267 11.47 -6.00 19.02
N ALA A 268 11.16 -4.72 18.91
CA ALA A 268 10.84 -4.04 17.64
C ALA A 268 12.05 -3.22 17.20
N LEU A 269 12.59 -3.54 16.03
CA LEU A 269 13.76 -2.90 15.44
C LEU A 269 13.38 -2.16 14.15
N ASP A 270 13.77 -0.89 14.02
CA ASP A 270 13.63 -0.13 12.77
C ASP A 270 14.79 0.87 12.62
N ASN A 271 15.15 1.21 11.38
CA ASN A 271 16.25 2.15 11.10
C ASN A 271 15.79 3.61 11.08
N ASP A 272 14.49 3.87 11.19
CA ASP A 272 13.90 5.20 11.24
C ASP A 272 13.26 5.44 12.62
N ALA A 273 13.94 6.25 13.43
CA ALA A 273 13.48 6.63 14.77
C ALA A 273 12.12 7.35 14.76
N THR A 274 11.83 8.13 13.71
CA THR A 274 10.55 8.85 13.59
C THR A 274 9.41 7.88 13.31
N ARG A 275 9.63 6.88 12.46
CA ARG A 275 8.64 5.82 12.22
C ARG A 275 8.48 4.91 13.42
N LEU A 276 9.57 4.62 14.14
CA LEU A 276 9.55 3.79 15.35
C LEU A 276 8.68 4.41 16.46
N ALA A 277 8.64 5.74 16.58
CA ALA A 277 7.75 6.44 17.51
C ALA A 277 6.26 6.07 17.30
N ARG A 278 5.83 5.80 16.05
CA ARG A 278 4.46 5.37 15.75
C ARG A 278 4.12 3.99 16.31
N VAL A 279 5.13 3.14 16.54
CA VAL A 279 4.93 1.83 17.19
C VAL A 279 4.45 2.04 18.63
N CYS A 280 5.08 2.97 19.36
CA CYS A 280 4.70 3.32 20.73
C CYS A 280 3.29 3.94 20.79
N GLU A 281 2.98 4.86 19.87
CA GLU A 281 1.63 5.45 19.78
C GLU A 281 0.56 4.38 19.55
N ASN A 282 0.82 3.42 18.66
CA ASN A 282 -0.09 2.33 18.37
C ASN A 282 -0.22 1.34 19.54
N GLN A 283 0.88 0.99 20.21
CA GLN A 283 0.87 0.13 21.39
C GLN A 283 -0.04 0.73 22.47
N LYS A 284 0.14 2.02 22.77
CA LYS A 284 -0.65 2.75 23.76
C LYS A 284 -2.12 2.83 23.40
N ARG A 285 -2.43 3.23 22.17
CA ARG A 285 -3.82 3.29 21.68
C ARG A 285 -4.51 1.93 21.78
N LEU A 286 -3.80 0.84 21.50
CA LEU A 286 -4.32 -0.54 21.55
C LEU A 286 -4.30 -1.14 22.96
N ARG A 287 -3.90 -0.39 23.99
CA ARG A 287 -3.80 -0.84 25.39
C ARG A 287 -2.88 -2.04 25.59
N LEU A 288 -1.79 -2.07 24.83
CA LEU A 288 -0.76 -3.12 24.89
C LEU A 288 0.46 -2.70 25.71
N ASP A 289 0.35 -1.63 26.52
CA ASP A 289 1.44 -1.05 27.30
C ASP A 289 2.04 -1.99 28.36
N GLN A 290 1.24 -2.96 28.81
CA GLN A 290 1.66 -3.95 29.80
C GLN A 290 2.51 -5.08 29.19
N ALA A 291 2.52 -5.20 27.86
CA ALA A 291 3.30 -6.23 27.19
C ALA A 291 4.78 -5.80 27.10
N PRO A 292 5.73 -6.69 27.39
CA PRO A 292 7.15 -6.36 27.31
C PRO A 292 7.55 -6.12 25.85
N LEU A 293 7.77 -4.84 25.51
CA LEU A 293 8.22 -4.38 24.21
C LEU A 293 9.49 -3.55 24.37
N ARG A 294 10.59 -4.02 23.78
CA ARG A 294 11.82 -3.24 23.63
C ARG A 294 11.86 -2.62 22.24
N MET A 295 11.93 -1.29 22.16
CA MET A 295 12.15 -0.59 20.90
C MET A 295 13.64 -0.34 20.72
N LEU A 296 14.18 -0.70 19.55
CA LEU A 296 15.56 -0.45 19.17
C LEU A 296 15.61 0.30 17.84
N HIS A 297 16.42 1.35 17.80
CA HIS A 297 16.79 2.03 16.56
C HIS A 297 18.08 1.40 16.04
N GLY A 298 18.08 0.89 14.82
CA GLY A 298 19.25 0.25 14.23
C GLY A 298 18.98 -0.39 12.86
N ASP A 299 20.04 -0.72 12.15
CA ASP A 299 19.95 -1.44 10.88
C ASP A 299 19.84 -2.94 11.13
N ALA A 300 18.73 -3.57 10.70
CA ALA A 300 18.54 -5.01 10.79
C ALA A 300 19.62 -5.83 10.05
N GLY A 301 20.30 -5.22 9.08
CA GLY A 301 21.45 -5.82 8.39
C GLY A 301 22.77 -5.73 9.15
N GLU A 302 22.86 -5.01 10.27
CA GLU A 302 24.06 -4.84 11.09
C GLU A 302 23.81 -5.22 12.57
N PRO A 303 23.66 -6.51 12.91
CA PRO A 303 23.27 -6.94 14.26
C PRO A 303 24.23 -6.51 15.37
N VAL A 304 25.52 -6.34 15.05
CA VAL A 304 26.56 -5.96 16.02
C VAL A 304 26.23 -4.67 16.78
N GLU A 305 25.46 -3.75 16.18
CA GLU A 305 25.14 -2.46 16.79
C GLU A 305 24.02 -2.52 17.84
N TRP A 306 23.14 -3.52 17.77
CA TRP A 306 21.90 -3.55 18.57
C TRP A 306 21.61 -4.89 19.26
N TRP A 307 22.27 -5.97 18.82
CA TRP A 307 22.07 -7.31 19.34
C TRP A 307 22.82 -7.52 20.66
N ASP A 308 22.17 -8.15 21.63
CA ASP A 308 22.70 -8.39 22.97
C ASP A 308 23.40 -9.75 23.13
N GLY A 309 23.67 -10.44 22.01
CA GLY A 309 24.33 -11.76 21.99
C GLY A 309 23.43 -12.95 22.33
N ARG A 310 22.16 -12.74 22.71
CA ARG A 310 21.20 -13.83 22.93
C ARG A 310 20.41 -14.09 21.66
N CYS A 311 20.22 -15.34 21.25
CA CYS A 311 19.43 -15.64 20.05
C CYS A 311 17.91 -15.39 20.27
N PHE A 312 17.18 -15.20 19.17
CA PHE A 312 15.72 -15.12 19.15
C PHE A 312 15.09 -16.47 18.80
N ASP A 313 13.96 -16.79 19.41
CA ASP A 313 13.17 -17.99 19.11
C ASP A 313 12.34 -17.83 17.84
N ARG A 314 11.91 -16.58 17.58
CA ARG A 314 11.12 -16.17 16.43
C ARG A 314 11.60 -14.84 15.89
N ILE A 315 11.66 -14.73 14.57
CA ILE A 315 11.96 -13.47 13.89
C ILE A 315 10.90 -13.24 12.82
N LEU A 316 10.15 -12.14 12.94
CA LEU A 316 9.41 -11.56 11.83
C LEU A 316 10.32 -10.56 11.13
N VAL A 317 10.40 -10.63 9.81
CA VAL A 317 11.09 -9.58 9.03
C VAL A 317 10.23 -9.13 7.85
N ASP A 318 9.68 -7.93 7.99
CA ASP A 318 8.95 -7.23 6.93
C ASP A 318 9.90 -6.34 6.14
N VAL A 319 10.71 -6.96 5.29
CA VAL A 319 11.86 -6.29 4.67
C VAL A 319 11.43 -5.12 3.78
N PRO A 320 12.24 -4.03 3.71
CA PRO A 320 12.05 -2.97 2.72
C PRO A 320 12.00 -3.54 1.31
N CYS A 321 10.98 -3.15 0.55
CA CYS A 321 10.72 -3.67 -0.79
C CYS A 321 10.15 -2.60 -1.71
N THR A 322 9.90 -2.97 -2.96
CA THR A 322 9.30 -2.07 -3.96
C THR A 322 7.90 -1.60 -3.61
N ALA A 323 7.20 -2.29 -2.69
CA ALA A 323 5.80 -2.10 -2.34
C ALA A 323 4.85 -2.30 -3.54
N SER A 324 5.24 -3.14 -4.49
CA SER A 324 4.51 -3.39 -5.74
C SER A 324 3.16 -4.09 -5.55
N GLY A 325 2.95 -4.79 -4.43
CA GLY A 325 1.69 -5.45 -4.09
C GLY A 325 0.63 -4.53 -3.48
N VAL A 326 1.02 -3.33 -3.01
CA VAL A 326 0.13 -2.38 -2.31
C VAL A 326 -0.18 -1.13 -3.14
N VAL A 327 0.05 -1.17 -4.46
CA VAL A 327 -0.13 -0.02 -5.37
C VAL A 327 -1.56 0.54 -5.42
N ARG A 328 -2.58 -0.25 -5.09
CA ARG A 328 -3.96 0.28 -4.96
C ARG A 328 -4.10 1.28 -3.81
N ARG A 329 -3.27 1.13 -2.76
CA ARG A 329 -3.14 2.06 -1.63
C ARG A 329 -2.13 3.19 -1.91
N HIS A 330 -1.09 2.90 -2.67
CA HIS A 330 -0.01 3.84 -3.02
C HIS A 330 0.20 3.92 -4.54
N PRO A 331 -0.73 4.57 -5.29
CA PRO A 331 -0.69 4.58 -6.75
C PRO A 331 0.48 5.39 -7.32
N ASP A 332 1.07 6.28 -6.52
CA ASP A 332 2.31 7.01 -6.83
C ASP A 332 3.50 6.08 -7.03
N ALA A 333 3.55 4.95 -6.30
CA ALA A 333 4.63 3.96 -6.42
C ALA A 333 4.80 3.45 -7.86
N LYS A 334 3.73 3.36 -8.65
CA LYS A 334 3.79 2.96 -10.06
C LYS A 334 4.67 3.90 -10.89
N TRP A 335 4.69 5.18 -10.55
CA TRP A 335 5.35 6.24 -11.34
C TRP A 335 6.68 6.69 -10.74
N LEU A 336 6.86 6.50 -9.43
CA LEU A 336 8.09 6.83 -8.72
C LEU A 336 9.14 5.72 -8.81
N ARG A 337 8.72 4.46 -8.90
CA ARG A 337 9.65 3.32 -8.97
C ARG A 337 10.27 3.19 -10.34
N ARG A 338 11.52 2.74 -10.36
CA ARG A 338 12.28 2.42 -11.56
C ARG A 338 12.60 0.93 -11.58
N LYS A 339 12.74 0.36 -12.78
CA LYS A 339 13.16 -1.04 -12.96
C LYS A 339 14.44 -1.40 -12.17
N THR A 340 15.37 -0.46 -12.06
CA THR A 340 16.64 -0.62 -11.33
C THR A 340 16.47 -0.73 -9.82
N ASP A 341 15.38 -0.22 -9.26
CA ASP A 341 15.15 -0.22 -7.81
C ASP A 341 14.90 -1.64 -7.28
N ILE A 342 14.30 -2.53 -8.09
CA ILE A 342 14.04 -3.93 -7.69
C ILE A 342 15.33 -4.62 -7.27
N ALA A 343 16.40 -4.49 -8.07
CA ALA A 343 17.68 -5.11 -7.78
C ALA A 343 18.35 -4.51 -6.53
N ALA A 344 18.14 -3.21 -6.27
CA ALA A 344 18.65 -2.57 -5.06
C ALA A 344 17.96 -3.10 -3.80
N PHE A 345 16.62 -3.23 -3.83
CA PHE A 345 15.85 -3.84 -2.74
C PHE A 345 16.25 -5.29 -2.53
N ALA A 346 16.35 -6.10 -3.59
CA ALA A 346 16.74 -7.52 -3.48
C ALA A 346 18.11 -7.72 -2.81
N ARG A 347 19.09 -6.84 -3.08
CA ARG A 347 20.40 -6.86 -2.38
C ARG A 347 20.27 -6.49 -0.91
N GLN A 348 19.50 -5.45 -0.59
CA GLN A 348 19.26 -5.06 0.79
C GLN A 348 18.54 -6.18 1.58
N GLN A 349 17.55 -6.83 0.97
CA GLN A 349 16.81 -7.96 1.52
C GLN A 349 17.73 -9.15 1.80
N GLN A 350 18.67 -9.45 0.89
CA GLN A 350 19.67 -10.51 1.12
C GLN A 350 20.55 -10.21 2.34
N ARG A 351 21.05 -8.97 2.44
CA ARG A 351 21.89 -8.56 3.58
C ARG A 351 21.14 -8.70 4.91
N ILE A 352 19.90 -8.19 4.97
CA ILE A 352 19.07 -8.28 6.18
C ILE A 352 18.76 -9.74 6.52
N LEU A 353 18.35 -10.55 5.54
CA LEU A 353 18.01 -11.95 5.78
C LEU A 353 19.21 -12.75 6.32
N GLY A 354 20.39 -12.58 5.73
CA GLY A 354 21.61 -13.24 6.21
C GLY A 354 22.02 -12.79 7.63
N ALA A 355 21.94 -11.49 7.90
CA ALA A 355 22.23 -10.94 9.22
C ALA A 355 21.28 -11.48 10.30
N LEU A 356 19.97 -11.46 10.03
CA LEU A 356 18.95 -11.95 10.98
C LEU A 356 19.02 -13.46 11.19
N TRP A 357 19.46 -14.22 10.18
CA TRP A 357 19.71 -15.66 10.33
C TRP A 357 20.79 -15.96 11.37
N GLY A 358 21.80 -15.09 11.48
CA GLY A 358 22.88 -15.19 12.46
C GLY A 358 22.40 -15.11 13.92
N VAL A 359 21.35 -14.32 14.17
CA VAL A 359 20.80 -14.10 15.53
C VAL A 359 19.59 -15.01 15.84
N LEU A 360 19.19 -15.88 14.91
CA LEU A 360 18.15 -16.87 15.12
C LEU A 360 18.68 -18.10 15.88
N ALA A 361 17.93 -18.56 16.89
CA ALA A 361 18.26 -19.75 17.64
C ALA A 361 18.14 -21.01 16.76
N ARG A 362 18.88 -22.07 17.09
CA ARG A 362 18.64 -23.40 16.50
C ARG A 362 17.22 -23.88 16.82
N GLY A 363 16.53 -24.44 15.85
CA GLY A 363 15.10 -24.75 15.93
C GLY A 363 14.17 -23.53 15.89
N GLY A 364 14.71 -22.31 15.90
CA GLY A 364 13.94 -21.07 15.78
C GLY A 364 13.36 -20.90 14.38
N LYS A 365 12.31 -20.07 14.27
CA LYS A 365 11.65 -19.76 12.99
C LYS A 365 11.81 -18.29 12.61
N LEU A 366 12.08 -18.03 11.34
CA LEU A 366 12.07 -16.71 10.72
C LEU A 366 10.98 -16.65 9.66
N LEU A 367 10.05 -15.70 9.78
CA LEU A 367 9.07 -15.40 8.75
C LEU A 367 9.55 -14.20 7.94
N TYR A 368 9.99 -14.47 6.71
CA TYR A 368 10.30 -13.43 5.72
C TYR A 368 9.00 -12.96 5.07
N SER A 369 8.76 -11.66 5.05
CA SER A 369 7.64 -11.07 4.34
C SER A 369 7.99 -9.83 3.54
N THR A 370 7.29 -9.64 2.43
CA THR A 370 7.32 -8.40 1.64
C THR A 370 5.90 -8.01 1.22
N CYS A 371 5.68 -6.74 0.91
CA CYS A 371 4.50 -6.28 0.17
C CYS A 371 4.81 -6.08 -1.33
N SER A 372 5.68 -6.94 -1.88
CA SER A 372 6.04 -6.99 -3.30
C SER A 372 5.35 -8.15 -4.03
N ILE A 373 5.14 -7.98 -5.33
CA ILE A 373 4.73 -9.03 -6.26
C ILE A 373 5.90 -9.46 -7.16
N PHE A 374 7.09 -8.88 -7.06
CA PHE A 374 8.19 -9.24 -7.96
C PHE A 374 8.96 -10.44 -7.44
N ALA A 375 9.15 -11.45 -8.28
CA ALA A 375 9.79 -12.71 -7.91
C ALA A 375 11.24 -12.50 -7.45
N GLU A 376 11.91 -11.47 -7.98
CA GLU A 376 13.25 -10.98 -7.59
C GLU A 376 13.38 -10.71 -6.08
N GLU A 377 12.31 -10.20 -5.44
CA GLU A 377 12.28 -9.85 -4.02
C GLU A 377 11.69 -10.97 -3.15
N ASN A 378 11.13 -11.99 -3.79
CA ASN A 378 10.26 -12.99 -3.18
C ASN A 378 10.84 -14.40 -3.38
N GLU A 379 10.19 -15.21 -4.21
CA GLU A 379 10.54 -16.63 -4.39
C GLU A 379 11.99 -16.84 -4.86
N ARG A 380 12.50 -16.02 -5.78
CA ARG A 380 13.91 -16.11 -6.22
C ARG A 380 14.89 -15.74 -5.11
N ARG A 381 14.52 -14.81 -4.22
CA ARG A 381 15.34 -14.45 -3.07
C ARG A 381 15.42 -15.58 -2.07
N ILE A 382 14.29 -16.21 -1.75
CA ILE A 382 14.25 -17.34 -0.82
C ILE A 382 14.98 -18.55 -1.40
N ALA A 383 14.78 -18.87 -2.69
CA ALA A 383 15.50 -19.95 -3.35
C ALA A 383 17.02 -19.76 -3.28
N GLY A 384 17.51 -18.54 -3.57
CA GLY A 384 18.94 -18.24 -3.44
C GLY A 384 19.46 -18.36 -2.01
N PHE A 385 18.69 -17.90 -1.02
CA PHE A 385 19.06 -18.02 0.39
C PHE A 385 19.16 -19.49 0.85
N LEU A 386 18.20 -20.34 0.48
CA LEU A 386 18.22 -21.76 0.81
C LEU A 386 19.40 -22.50 0.17
N ALA A 387 19.84 -22.08 -1.02
CA ALA A 387 21.03 -22.64 -1.66
C ALA A 387 22.34 -22.21 -0.96
N GLU A 388 22.37 -21.01 -0.38
CA GLU A 388 23.53 -20.44 0.30
C GLU A 388 23.64 -20.85 1.80
N CYS A 389 22.53 -21.29 2.42
CA CYS A 389 22.45 -21.59 3.86
C CYS A 389 21.95 -23.02 4.13
N PRO A 390 22.87 -24.01 4.29
CA PRO A 390 22.50 -25.42 4.44
C PRO A 390 21.68 -25.77 5.70
N ASP A 391 21.74 -24.93 6.74
CA ASP A 391 20.95 -25.10 7.96
C ASP A 391 19.56 -24.45 7.87
N ALA A 392 19.20 -23.85 6.73
CA ALA A 392 17.89 -23.27 6.48
C ALA A 392 16.93 -24.26 5.84
N LEU A 393 15.79 -24.50 6.51
CA LEU A 393 14.71 -25.35 6.03
C LEU A 393 13.47 -24.51 5.77
N ARG A 394 12.85 -24.65 4.59
CA ARG A 394 11.56 -24.01 4.32
C ARG A 394 10.43 -24.82 4.93
N GLU A 395 9.64 -24.17 5.76
CA GLU A 395 8.44 -24.74 6.36
C GLU A 395 7.22 -24.53 5.43
N THR A 396 6.31 -25.50 5.46
CA THR A 396 5.05 -25.41 4.71
C THR A 396 4.11 -24.41 5.38
N ILE A 397 3.63 -23.44 4.60
CA ILE A 397 2.62 -22.49 5.05
C ILE A 397 1.23 -22.97 4.58
N THR A 398 0.33 -23.15 5.55
CA THR A 398 -1.09 -23.46 5.29
C THR A 398 -1.96 -22.22 5.42
N LEU A 399 -2.63 -21.87 4.33
CA LEU A 399 -3.56 -20.76 4.23
C LEU A 399 -4.96 -21.28 3.90
N ALA A 400 -5.97 -20.48 4.22
CA ALA A 400 -7.35 -20.82 3.90
C ALA A 400 -7.53 -20.88 2.37
N PRO A 401 -8.36 -21.81 1.83
CA PRO A 401 -8.52 -22.00 0.39
C PRO A 401 -8.93 -20.75 -0.39
N GLU A 402 -9.64 -19.83 0.25
CA GLU A 402 -10.10 -18.56 -0.31
C GLU A 402 -9.00 -17.51 -0.52
N VAL A 403 -7.80 -17.74 0.03
CA VAL A 403 -6.67 -16.82 -0.12
C VAL A 403 -6.00 -17.06 -1.48
N ALA A 404 -6.20 -16.15 -2.43
CA ALA A 404 -5.57 -16.20 -3.74
C ALA A 404 -4.03 -16.15 -3.62
N ARG A 405 -3.36 -17.19 -4.10
CA ARG A 405 -1.91 -17.34 -3.97
C ARG A 405 -1.27 -18.19 -5.06
N ASP A 406 0.03 -17.98 -5.25
CA ASP A 406 0.94 -18.87 -5.97
C ASP A 406 2.17 -19.16 -5.07
N GLY A 407 2.26 -20.39 -4.56
CA GLY A 407 3.26 -20.75 -3.55
C GLY A 407 3.15 -19.89 -2.28
N GLY A 408 4.21 -19.11 -2.00
CA GLY A 408 4.26 -18.13 -0.91
C GLY A 408 3.78 -16.72 -1.30
N GLN A 409 3.50 -16.47 -2.58
CA GLN A 409 2.99 -15.20 -3.08
C GLN A 409 1.48 -15.12 -2.88
N LEU A 410 1.02 -14.14 -2.11
CA LEU A 410 -0.35 -13.69 -2.10
C LEU A 410 -0.59 -12.74 -3.26
N LEU A 411 -1.63 -13.02 -4.04
CA LEU A 411 -2.02 -12.20 -5.17
C LEU A 411 -3.01 -11.11 -4.71
N PRO A 412 -2.89 -9.88 -5.21
CA PRO A 412 -3.92 -8.87 -5.01
C PRO A 412 -5.29 -9.36 -5.51
N SER A 413 -6.30 -9.21 -4.68
CA SER A 413 -7.67 -9.62 -5.01
C SER A 413 -8.50 -8.44 -5.51
N LEU A 414 -9.41 -8.72 -6.45
CA LEU A 414 -10.45 -7.78 -6.87
C LEU A 414 -11.50 -7.60 -5.77
N ARG A 415 -12.18 -6.46 -5.77
CA ARG A 415 -13.31 -6.16 -4.89
C ARG A 415 -14.43 -7.19 -5.09
N GLY A 416 -15.04 -7.60 -3.99
CA GLY A 416 -16.05 -8.67 -3.99
C GLY A 416 -15.45 -10.08 -3.96
N GLY A 417 -14.13 -10.23 -4.08
CA GLY A 417 -13.46 -11.47 -3.75
C GLY A 417 -13.60 -11.81 -2.25
N SER A 418 -13.61 -13.10 -1.94
CA SER A 418 -13.72 -13.65 -0.58
C SER A 418 -12.67 -13.10 0.39
N HIS A 419 -11.46 -12.80 -0.11
CA HIS A 419 -10.32 -12.31 0.66
C HIS A 419 -9.71 -11.08 -0.05
N ASN A 420 -10.37 -9.91 0.06
CA ASN A 420 -10.03 -8.65 -0.62
C ASN A 420 -8.73 -8.00 -0.08
N GLN A 421 -7.59 -8.63 -0.37
CA GLN A 421 -6.27 -8.29 0.18
C GLN A 421 -5.32 -7.68 -0.84
N ASP A 422 -4.25 -7.06 -0.36
CA ASP A 422 -3.14 -6.59 -1.19
C ASP A 422 -2.21 -7.76 -1.59
N GLY A 423 -1.27 -7.49 -2.51
CA GLY A 423 -0.18 -8.41 -2.81
C GLY A 423 0.85 -8.44 -1.68
N PHE A 424 1.17 -9.65 -1.22
CA PHE A 424 2.13 -9.92 -0.15
C PHE A 424 2.90 -11.20 -0.46
N PHE A 425 4.03 -11.39 0.18
CA PHE A 425 4.77 -12.66 0.10
C PHE A 425 5.14 -13.12 1.50
N TYR A 426 5.10 -14.43 1.70
CA TYR A 426 5.53 -15.08 2.95
C TYR A 426 6.40 -16.31 2.66
N ALA A 427 7.51 -16.41 3.38
CA ALA A 427 8.30 -17.62 3.49
C ALA A 427 8.68 -17.87 4.94
N LEU A 428 8.25 -19.00 5.49
CA LEU A 428 8.61 -19.43 6.83
C LEU A 428 9.84 -20.33 6.72
N LEU A 429 10.89 -19.97 7.45
CA LEU A 429 12.16 -20.67 7.48
C LEU A 429 12.41 -21.14 8.90
N ARG A 430 12.94 -22.36 9.07
CA ARG A 430 13.39 -22.89 10.35
C ARG A 430 14.88 -23.21 10.27
N LYS A 431 15.61 -22.86 11.33
CA LYS A 431 17.02 -23.20 11.49
C LYS A 431 17.16 -24.61 12.04
N ALA A 432 17.96 -25.45 11.38
CA ALA A 432 18.20 -26.83 11.76
C ALA A 432 18.92 -26.97 13.11
#